data_AF-A0A6J4K4R2-F1
#
_entry.id   AF-A0A6J4K4R2-F1
#
_cell.length_a   1.000
_cell.length_b   1.000
_cell.length_c   1.000
_cell.angle_alpha   90.00
_cell.angle_beta   90.00
_cell.angle_gamma   90.00
#
_symmetry.space_group_name_H-M   'P 1'
#
loop_
_entity.id
_entity.type
_entity.pdbx_description
1 polymer ?
#
loop_
_entity_poly.entity_id
_entity_poly.type
_entity_poly.pdbx_seq_one_letter_code
_entity_poly.pdbx_strand_id
1 'polypeptide(L)'
;MASTPTATATDPVLRQGDSGAAVTKLQQLLNAKGINIAVDGVFGDATRAAVVQFQQQNGLVVDGIVGTQTWQALRRGAPIQLTDAATYYEPSNYPYQKEAFEWLQSQISRSDLEEFARRWRNLR
;
A
#
# COMPACT_ATOMS: atom_id res chain seq x y z
N MET A 1 -5.67 28.71 27.37
CA MET A 1 -6.57 27.59 27.06
C MET A 1 -7.22 27.88 25.71
N ALA A 2 -6.92 27.08 24.68
CA ALA A 2 -7.75 26.88 23.49
C ALA A 2 -7.04 25.87 22.58
N SER A 3 -7.22 24.58 22.86
CA SER A 3 -6.82 23.51 21.93
C SER A 3 -7.86 23.46 20.81
N THR A 4 -7.39 23.55 19.58
CA THR A 4 -8.16 23.37 18.35
C THR A 4 -8.78 21.96 18.32
N PRO A 5 -10.03 21.79 17.85
CA PRO A 5 -10.59 20.47 17.64
C PRO A 5 -9.89 19.84 16.42
N THR A 6 -9.05 18.83 16.66
CA THR A 6 -8.53 17.96 15.61
C THR A 6 -9.69 17.19 15.00
N ALA A 7 -10.13 17.59 13.80
CA ALA A 7 -11.08 16.83 12.99
C ALA A 7 -10.43 15.49 12.65
N THR A 8 -10.71 14.47 13.47
CA THR A 8 -10.33 13.09 13.22
C THR A 8 -11.23 12.64 12.07
N ALA A 9 -10.75 12.72 10.83
CA ALA A 9 -11.47 12.21 9.67
C ALA A 9 -11.49 10.68 9.75
N THR A 10 -12.43 10.15 10.53
CA THR A 10 -12.73 8.72 10.56
C THR A 10 -13.26 8.34 9.19
N ASP A 11 -12.59 7.42 8.50
CA ASP A 11 -13.09 6.96 7.21
C ASP A 11 -14.49 6.37 7.36
N PRO A 12 -15.43 6.75 6.48
CA PRO A 12 -16.79 6.25 6.56
C PRO A 12 -16.79 4.75 6.29
N VAL A 13 -17.69 4.05 6.96
CA VAL A 13 -18.05 2.68 6.58
C VAL A 13 -18.81 2.76 5.27
N LEU A 14 -18.29 2.12 4.22
CA LEU A 14 -18.94 2.09 2.91
C LEU A 14 -19.50 0.69 2.60
N ARG A 15 -20.66 0.66 1.96
CA ARG A 15 -21.38 -0.53 1.52
C ARG A 15 -22.17 -0.26 0.25
N GLN A 16 -22.71 -1.33 -0.34
CA GLN A 16 -23.52 -1.24 -1.54
C GLN A 16 -24.69 -0.25 -1.37
N GLY A 17 -24.86 0.62 -2.36
CA GLY A 17 -25.83 1.71 -2.37
C GLY A 17 -25.27 3.07 -1.94
N ASP A 18 -24.09 3.12 -1.31
CA ASP A 18 -23.43 4.38 -0.98
C ASP A 18 -22.88 5.08 -2.24
N SER A 19 -22.74 6.40 -2.17
CA SER A 19 -22.17 7.20 -3.26
C SER A 19 -21.43 8.44 -2.75
N GLY A 20 -20.61 9.03 -3.61
CA GLY A 20 -19.89 10.27 -3.36
C GLY A 20 -18.37 10.10 -3.26
N ALA A 21 -17.69 11.16 -2.78
CA ALA A 21 -16.24 11.26 -2.84
C ALA A 21 -15.49 10.12 -2.13
N ALA A 22 -16.06 9.56 -1.06
CA ALA A 22 -15.47 8.43 -0.35
C ALA A 22 -15.47 7.16 -1.22
N VAL A 23 -16.54 6.93 -1.99
CA VAL A 23 -16.63 5.80 -2.93
C VAL A 23 -15.68 5.98 -4.11
N THR A 24 -15.58 7.20 -4.65
CA THR A 24 -14.59 7.53 -5.69
C THR A 24 -13.17 7.19 -5.21
N LYS A 25 -12.83 7.57 -3.96
CA LYS A 25 -11.53 7.28 -3.37
C LYS A 25 -11.31 5.77 -3.17
N LEU A 26 -12.33 5.04 -2.74
CA LEU A 26 -12.29 3.58 -2.64
C LEU A 26 -11.96 2.95 -4.00
N GLN A 27 -12.69 3.34 -5.06
CA GLN A 27 -12.50 2.81 -6.41
C GLN A 27 -11.09 3.09 -6.95
N GLN A 28 -10.56 4.30 -6.72
CA GLN A 28 -9.18 4.65 -7.08
C GLN A 28 -8.15 3.76 -6.35
N LEU A 29 -8.34 3.50 -5.06
CA LEU A 29 -7.44 2.64 -4.30
C LEU A 29 -7.52 1.17 -4.77
N LEU A 30 -8.71 0.67 -5.08
CA LEU A 30 -8.88 -0.67 -5.65
C LEU A 30 -8.16 -0.79 -7.00
N ASN A 31 -8.25 0.22 -7.85
CA ASN A 31 -7.50 0.27 -9.12
C ASN A 31 -5.99 0.29 -8.88
N ALA A 32 -5.50 1.05 -7.90
CA ALA A 32 -4.09 1.05 -7.52
C ALA A 32 -3.59 -0.30 -6.96
N LYS A 33 -4.52 -1.17 -6.53
CA LYS A 33 -4.26 -2.56 -6.14
C LYS A 33 -4.41 -3.56 -7.30
N GLY A 34 -4.60 -3.08 -8.52
CA GLY A 34 -4.75 -3.89 -9.72
C GLY A 34 -6.16 -4.46 -9.93
N ILE A 35 -7.14 -4.06 -9.12
CA ILE A 35 -8.55 -4.46 -9.26
C ILE A 35 -9.26 -3.39 -10.07
N ASN A 36 -9.11 -3.45 -11.40
CA ASN A 36 -9.57 -2.42 -12.32
C ASN A 36 -11.10 -2.38 -12.42
N ILE A 37 -11.69 -1.31 -11.90
CA ILE A 37 -13.12 -0.97 -11.98
C ILE A 37 -13.32 0.48 -12.43
N ALA A 38 -14.55 0.79 -12.88
CA ALA A 38 -14.94 2.16 -13.17
C ALA A 38 -14.92 3.02 -11.90
N VAL A 39 -14.48 4.28 -12.05
CA VAL A 39 -14.50 5.28 -10.97
C VAL A 39 -15.65 6.24 -11.23
N ASP A 40 -16.85 5.85 -10.81
CA ASP A 40 -18.09 6.62 -10.99
C ASP A 40 -18.61 7.23 -9.67
N GLY A 41 -17.96 6.92 -8.55
CA GLY A 41 -18.39 7.36 -7.23
C GLY A 41 -19.66 6.66 -6.72
N VAL A 42 -20.06 5.53 -7.31
CA VAL A 42 -21.23 4.74 -6.92
C VAL A 42 -20.81 3.35 -6.46
N PHE A 43 -21.24 2.97 -5.26
CA PHE A 43 -20.96 1.66 -4.70
C PHE A 43 -22.01 0.66 -5.21
N GLY A 44 -21.92 0.35 -6.51
CA GLY A 44 -22.73 -0.69 -7.16
C GLY A 44 -22.13 -2.10 -7.04
N ASP A 45 -22.70 -3.05 -7.77
CA ASP A 45 -22.28 -4.46 -7.75
C ASP A 45 -20.81 -4.66 -8.12
N ALA A 46 -20.31 -3.90 -9.10
CA ALA A 46 -18.91 -3.96 -9.51
C ALA A 46 -17.95 -3.54 -8.38
N THR A 47 -18.27 -2.46 -7.67
CA THR A 47 -17.49 -1.99 -6.51
C THR A 47 -17.54 -3.00 -5.37
N ARG A 48 -18.71 -3.61 -5.10
CA ARG A 48 -18.84 -4.66 -4.08
C ARG A 48 -18.01 -5.90 -4.43
N ALA A 49 -18.06 -6.36 -5.67
CA ALA A 49 -17.26 -7.49 -6.14
C ALA A 49 -15.75 -7.21 -5.98
N ALA A 50 -15.31 -6.00 -6.31
CA ALA A 50 -13.92 -5.58 -6.14
C ALA A 50 -13.49 -5.53 -4.66
N VAL A 51 -14.35 -5.04 -3.76
CA VAL A 51 -14.09 -5.05 -2.31
C VAL A 51 -13.98 -6.48 -1.79
N VAL A 52 -14.90 -7.36 -2.17
CA VAL A 52 -14.87 -8.78 -1.80
C VAL A 52 -13.57 -9.44 -2.27
N GLN A 53 -13.19 -9.22 -3.53
CA GLN A 53 -11.93 -9.72 -4.08
C GLN A 53 -10.73 -9.19 -3.28
N PHE A 54 -10.69 -7.89 -2.99
CA PHE A 54 -9.63 -7.28 -2.22
C PHE A 54 -9.52 -7.89 -0.81
N GLN A 55 -10.65 -8.06 -0.12
CA GLN A 55 -10.71 -8.66 1.21
C GLN A 55 -10.18 -10.10 1.19
N GLN A 56 -10.56 -10.90 0.20
CA GLN A 56 -10.05 -12.26 0.01
C GLN A 56 -8.53 -12.30 -0.19
N GLN A 57 -8.01 -11.44 -1.09
CA GLN A 57 -6.58 -11.38 -1.40
C GLN A 57 -5.72 -10.94 -0.20
N ASN A 58 -6.29 -10.19 0.74
CA ASN A 58 -5.57 -9.63 1.89
C ASN A 58 -5.91 -10.33 3.22
N GLY A 59 -6.63 -11.45 3.19
CA GLY A 59 -6.98 -12.22 4.40
C GLY A 59 -7.86 -11.46 5.38
N LEU A 60 -8.70 -10.55 4.89
CA LEU A 60 -9.67 -9.79 5.69
C LEU A 60 -11.00 -10.55 5.79
N VAL A 61 -11.87 -10.12 6.69
CA VAL A 61 -13.27 -10.56 6.71
C VAL A 61 -13.92 -10.19 5.37
N VAL A 62 -14.52 -11.19 4.72
CA VAL A 62 -15.09 -11.06 3.36
C VAL A 62 -16.59 -10.77 3.44
N ASP A 63 -16.94 -9.55 3.82
CA ASP A 63 -18.32 -9.09 3.99
C ASP A 63 -18.76 -8.11 2.88
N GLY A 64 -17.83 -7.65 2.03
CA GLY A 64 -18.08 -6.64 1.01
C GLY A 64 -18.31 -5.23 1.58
N ILE A 65 -18.00 -5.01 2.87
CA ILE A 65 -18.12 -3.75 3.58
C ILE A 65 -16.73 -3.15 3.82
N VAL A 66 -16.56 -1.87 3.50
CA VAL A 66 -15.28 -1.18 3.69
C VAL A 66 -15.28 -0.50 5.06
N GLY A 67 -14.84 -1.26 6.06
CA GLY A 67 -14.58 -0.75 7.41
C GLY A 67 -13.15 -0.29 7.61
N THR A 68 -12.79 0.10 8.84
CA THR A 68 -11.47 0.61 9.21
C THR A 68 -10.32 -0.31 8.78
N GLN A 69 -10.48 -1.64 8.93
CA GLN A 69 -9.45 -2.61 8.56
C GLN A 69 -9.22 -2.63 7.03
N THR A 70 -10.30 -2.60 6.25
CA THR A 70 -10.24 -2.55 4.79
C THR A 70 -9.58 -1.25 4.33
N TRP A 71 -9.94 -0.11 4.92
CA TRP A 71 -9.30 1.18 4.63
C TRP A 71 -7.81 1.18 4.93
N GLN A 72 -7.39 0.62 6.07
CA GLN A 72 -5.98 0.50 6.42
C GLN A 72 -5.22 -0.37 5.42
N ALA A 73 -5.80 -1.51 5.02
CA ALA A 73 -5.18 -2.40 4.04
C ALA A 73 -5.05 -1.75 2.65
N LEU A 74 -6.09 -1.04 2.18
CA LEU A 74 -6.07 -0.33 0.90
C LEU A 74 -4.97 0.74 0.83
N ARG A 75 -4.67 1.38 1.96
CA ARG A 75 -3.67 2.47 2.06
C ARG A 75 -2.24 2.02 2.20
N ARG A 76 -1.99 0.79 2.64
CA ARG A 76 -0.63 0.25 2.63
C ARG A 76 -0.14 0.30 1.18
N GLY A 77 0.99 0.94 0.88
CA GLY A 77 1.55 0.93 -0.47
C GLY A 77 1.82 -0.49 -0.96
N ALA A 78 2.05 -0.67 -2.26
CA ALA A 78 2.70 -1.91 -2.70
C ALA A 78 4.02 -2.06 -1.91
N PRO A 79 4.37 -3.25 -1.40
CA PRO A 79 5.66 -3.44 -0.75
C PRO A 79 6.74 -3.07 -1.76
N ILE A 80 7.51 -2.02 -1.47
CA ILE A 80 8.69 -1.68 -2.25
C ILE A 80 9.66 -2.85 -2.06
N GLN A 81 9.94 -3.58 -3.13
CA GLN A 81 10.94 -4.64 -3.06
C GLN A 81 12.32 -4.00 -3.12
N LEU A 82 13.28 -4.54 -2.36
CA LEU A 82 14.68 -4.13 -2.47
C LEU A 82 15.22 -4.32 -3.89
N THR A 83 14.67 -5.28 -4.64
CA THR A 83 14.98 -5.51 -6.05
C THR A 83 14.57 -4.36 -6.95
N ASP A 84 13.48 -3.66 -6.64
CA ASP A 84 13.04 -2.51 -7.43
C ASP A 84 14.06 -1.37 -7.30
N ALA A 85 14.51 -1.11 -6.06
CA ALA A 85 15.57 -0.14 -5.81
C ALA A 85 16.87 -0.53 -6.54
N ALA A 86 17.24 -1.81 -6.55
CA ALA A 86 18.46 -2.30 -7.21
C ALA A 86 18.36 -2.27 -8.75
N THR A 87 17.17 -2.49 -9.32
CA THR A 87 16.94 -2.53 -10.77
C THR A 87 17.06 -1.14 -11.42
N TYR A 88 16.73 -0.08 -10.68
CA TYR A 88 16.74 1.31 -11.16
C TYR A 88 17.87 2.16 -10.55
N TYR A 89 18.87 1.53 -9.92
CA TYR A 89 20.03 2.23 -9.36
C TYR A 89 20.93 2.78 -10.49
N GLU A 90 20.90 4.09 -10.68
CA GLU A 90 21.76 4.80 -11.63
C GLU A 90 22.50 5.93 -10.90
N PRO A 91 23.63 5.61 -10.23
CA PRO A 91 24.31 6.55 -9.33
C PRO A 91 24.83 7.80 -10.04
N SER A 92 24.97 7.75 -11.37
CA SER A 92 25.39 8.86 -12.22
C SER A 92 24.30 9.94 -12.39
N ASN A 93 23.01 9.59 -12.28
CA ASN A 93 21.89 10.49 -12.57
C ASN A 93 21.19 11.04 -11.31
N TYR A 94 21.30 10.36 -10.17
CA TYR A 94 20.54 10.73 -8.96
C TYR A 94 21.39 10.62 -7.68
N PRO A 95 21.99 11.72 -7.18
CA PRO A 95 22.85 11.70 -5.99
C PRO A 95 22.12 11.21 -4.73
N TYR A 96 20.81 11.44 -4.62
CA TYR A 96 20.00 11.03 -3.47
C TYR A 96 19.76 9.51 -3.37
N GLN A 97 19.93 8.75 -4.46
CA GLN A 97 19.77 7.29 -4.40
C GLN A 97 20.85 6.65 -3.52
N LYS A 98 22.07 7.19 -3.54
CA LYS A 98 23.16 6.73 -2.69
C LYS A 98 22.82 6.90 -1.20
N GLU A 99 22.32 8.08 -0.81
CA GLU A 99 21.91 8.36 0.57
C GLU A 99 20.75 7.47 1.02
N ALA A 100 19.79 7.20 0.13
CA ALA A 100 18.69 6.28 0.43
C ALA A 100 19.16 4.85 0.67
N PHE A 101 20.14 4.36 -0.11
CA PHE A 101 20.75 3.05 0.11
C PHE A 101 21.63 3.01 1.36
N GLU A 102 22.38 4.07 1.66
CA GLU A 102 23.17 4.17 2.89
C GLU A 102 22.27 4.19 4.13
N TRP A 103 21.17 4.94 4.09
CA TRP A 103 20.15 4.93 5.13
C TRP A 103 19.54 3.53 5.30
N LEU A 104 19.16 2.88 4.20
CA LEU A 104 18.58 1.54 4.26
C LEU A 104 19.59 0.51 4.82
N GLN A 105 20.85 0.57 4.39
CA GLN A 105 21.92 -0.27 4.90
C GLN A 105 22.11 -0.10 6.41
N SER A 106 21.92 1.12 6.94
CA SER A 106 22.02 1.39 8.38
C SER A 106 20.97 0.66 9.22
N GLN A 107 19.86 0.21 8.62
CA GLN A 107 18.80 -0.53 9.29
C GLN A 107 19.08 -2.03 9.40
N ILE A 108 20.08 -2.54 8.66
CA ILE A 108 20.41 -3.97 8.60
C ILE A 108 21.60 -4.24 9.53
N SER A 109 21.52 -5.29 10.34
CA SER A 109 22.61 -5.63 11.24
C SER A 109 23.86 -6.06 10.46
N ARG A 110 25.04 -5.79 11.04
CA ARG A 110 26.32 -6.19 10.42
C ARG A 110 26.40 -7.71 10.21
N SER A 111 25.88 -8.51 11.14
CA SER A 111 25.83 -9.97 11.02
C SER A 111 24.96 -10.44 9.85
N ASP A 112 23.82 -9.78 9.61
CA ASP A 112 22.94 -10.14 8.48
C ASP A 112 23.59 -9.79 7.14
N LEU A 113 24.29 -8.65 7.05
CA LEU A 113 25.05 -8.25 5.87
C LEU A 113 26.22 -9.22 5.59
N GLU A 114 26.93 -9.65 6.63
CA GLU A 114 28.02 -10.61 6.51
C GLU A 114 27.50 -12.00 6.09
N GLU A 115 26.38 -12.44 6.66
CA GLU A 115 25.72 -13.68 6.25
C GLU A 115 25.22 -13.62 4.81
N PHE A 116 24.59 -12.52 4.42
CA PHE A 116 24.17 -12.27 3.04
C PHE A 116 25.35 -12.36 2.07
N ALA A 117 26.44 -11.63 2.33
CA ALA A 117 27.62 -11.62 1.48
C ALA A 117 28.27 -13.00 1.36
N ARG A 118 28.28 -13.78 2.46
CA ARG A 118 28.76 -15.16 2.47
C ARG A 118 27.90 -16.07 1.59
N ARG A 119 26.57 -16.00 1.72
CA ARG A 119 25.64 -16.79 0.90
C ARG A 119 25.76 -16.42 -0.59
N TRP A 120 25.87 -15.13 -0.91
CA TRP A 120 25.98 -14.66 -2.28
C TRP A 120 27.26 -15.13 -3.00
N ARG A 121 28.42 -15.11 -2.30
CA ARG A 121 29.68 -15.61 -2.85
C ARG A 121 29.68 -17.12 -3.14
N ASN A 122 28.88 -17.90 -2.40
CA ASN A 122 28.76 -19.35 -2.57
C ASN A 122 27.72 -19.77 -3.63
N LEU A 123 27.00 -18.82 -4.24
CA LEU A 123 26.04 -19.06 -5.32
C LEU A 123 26.69 -18.99 -6.72
N ARG A 124 28.01 -18.78 -6.81
CA ARG A 124 28.80 -18.83 -8.05
C ARG A 124 29.53 -20.16 -8.21
#